data_AF-A0A971QEK6-F1
#
_entry.id   AF-A0A971QEK6-F1
#
_cell.length_a   1.000
_cell.length_b   1.000
_cell.length_c   1.000
_cell.angle_alpha   90.00
_cell.angle_beta   90.00
_cell.angle_gamma   90.00
#
_symmetry.space_group_name_H-M   'P 1'
#
loop_
_entity.id
_entity.type
_entity.pdbx_description
1 polymer ?
#
loop_
_entity_poly.entity_id
_entity_poly.type
_entity_poly.pdbx_seq_one_letter_code
_entity_poly.pdbx_strand_id
1 'polypeptide(L)' 'MTVDKARTAIKTACQQRGWQVMDLARKFEVSPEAIRRFMPGRGELSTRVLCRLPKAVDIDPSHAWAGSHRLRRSG' A
#
# COMPACT_ATOMS: atom_id res chain seq x y z
N MET A 1 11.00 -7.13 1.92
CA MET A 1 10.05 -6.06 2.30
C MET A 1 9.42 -6.43 3.62
N THR A 2 9.37 -5.51 4.61
CA THR A 2 8.75 -5.78 5.92
C THR A 2 7.24 -5.54 5.87
N VAL A 3 6.49 -6.12 6.81
CA VAL A 3 5.04 -5.96 6.95
C VAL A 3 4.65 -4.47 7.07
N ASP A 4 5.44 -3.69 7.80
CA ASP A 4 5.24 -2.25 7.96
C ASP A 4 5.34 -1.49 6.63
N LYS A 5 6.40 -1.75 5.85
CA LYS A 5 6.55 -1.16 4.50
C LYS A 5 5.40 -1.53 3.57
N ALA A 6 4.87 -2.75 3.67
CA ALA A 6 3.71 -3.18 2.90
C ALA A 6 2.44 -2.43 3.29
N ARG A 7 2.20 -2.18 4.58
CA ARG A 7 1.06 -1.35 5.02
C ARG A 7 1.16 0.07 4.52
N THR A 8 2.35 0.67 4.63
CA THR A 8 2.61 2.03 4.14
C THR A 8 2.39 2.10 2.63
N ALA A 9 2.89 1.14 1.86
CA ALA A 9 2.67 1.06 0.42
C ALA A 9 1.18 0.93 0.05
N ILE A 10 0.42 0.06 0.73
CA ILE A 10 -1.02 -0.06 0.52
C ILE A 10 -1.73 1.26 0.82
N LYS A 11 -1.39 1.92 1.95
CA LYS A 11 -2.00 3.20 2.35
C LYS A 11 -1.70 4.30 1.33
N THR A 12 -0.46 4.38 0.85
CA THR A 12 -0.07 5.32 -0.21
C THR A 12 -0.79 5.03 -1.52
N ALA A 13 -0.97 3.76 -1.89
CA ALA A 13 -1.75 3.36 -3.07
C ALA A 13 -3.19 3.87 -3.00
N CYS A 14 -3.84 3.67 -1.84
CA CYS A 14 -5.20 4.15 -1.61
C CYS A 14 -5.26 5.69 -1.69
N GLN A 15 -4.29 6.39 -1.12
CA GLN A 15 -4.27 7.86 -1.09
C GLN A 15 -3.92 8.50 -2.44
N GLN A 16 -2.93 7.96 -3.16
CA GLN A 16 -2.43 8.57 -4.40
C GLN A 16 -3.22 8.13 -5.63
N ARG A 17 -3.62 6.86 -5.69
CA ARG A 17 -4.30 6.28 -6.86
C ARG A 17 -5.79 6.07 -6.64
N GLY A 18 -6.31 6.37 -5.45
CA GLY A 18 -7.72 6.16 -5.11
C GLY A 18 -8.11 4.67 -5.05
N TRP A 19 -7.12 3.77 -4.94
CA TRP A 19 -7.38 2.33 -4.97
C TRP A 19 -8.19 1.88 -3.77
N GLN A 20 -9.20 1.05 -4.01
CA GLN A 20 -9.99 0.45 -2.95
C GLN A 20 -9.45 -0.94 -2.60
N VAL A 21 -9.94 -1.50 -1.50
CA VAL A 21 -9.60 -2.85 -1.04
C VAL A 21 -9.80 -3.89 -2.16
N MET A 22 -10.82 -3.73 -3.00
CA MET A 22 -11.08 -4.64 -4.12
C MET A 22 -10.05 -4.52 -5.25
N ASP A 23 -9.59 -3.31 -5.58
CA ASP A 23 -8.53 -3.12 -6.58
C ASP A 23 -7.22 -3.73 -6.12
N LEU A 24 -6.88 -3.52 -4.84
CA LEU A 24 -5.73 -4.12 -4.20
C LEU A 24 -5.84 -5.65 -4.20
N ALA A 25 -6.99 -6.19 -3.83
CA ALA A 25 -7.26 -7.63 -3.81
C ALA A 25 -7.04 -8.25 -5.20
N ARG A 26 -7.56 -7.60 -6.25
CA ARG A 26 -7.39 -8.04 -7.64
C ARG A 26 -5.94 -7.94 -8.12
N LYS A 27 -5.23 -6.86 -7.79
CA LYS A 27 -3.82 -6.66 -8.16
C LYS A 27 -2.86 -7.60 -7.45
N PHE A 28 -3.15 -7.93 -6.20
CA PHE A 28 -2.29 -8.80 -5.39
C PHE A 28 -2.71 -10.27 -5.45
N GLU A 29 -3.78 -10.59 -6.17
CA GLU A 29 -4.35 -11.94 -6.25
C GLU A 29 -4.67 -12.51 -4.86
N VAL A 30 -5.21 -11.66 -3.98
CA VAL A 30 -5.61 -12.03 -2.62
C VAL A 30 -7.08 -11.71 -2.39
N SER A 31 -7.67 -12.33 -1.38
CA SER A 31 -9.04 -12.00 -1.00
C SER A 31 -9.11 -10.62 -0.34
N PRO A 32 -10.17 -9.84 -0.58
CA PRO A 32 -10.36 -8.52 0.03
C PRO A 32 -10.44 -8.57 1.57
N GLU A 33 -10.88 -9.70 2.14
CA GLU A 33 -10.80 -9.95 3.58
C GLU A 33 -9.37 -10.03 4.10
N ALA A 34 -8.45 -10.62 3.35
CA ALA A 34 -7.04 -10.68 3.75
C ALA A 34 -6.45 -9.28 3.88
N ILE A 35 -6.78 -8.38 2.96
CA ILE A 35 -6.38 -6.97 3.01
C ILE A 35 -7.04 -6.24 4.20
N ARG A 36 -8.34 -6.45 4.41
CA ARG A 36 -9.07 -5.88 5.56
C ARG A 36 -8.54 -6.34 6.91
N ARG A 37 -8.04 -7.57 7.03
CA ARG A 37 -7.40 -8.08 8.25
C ARG A 37 -5.96 -7.61 8.39
N PHE A 38 -5.25 -7.46 7.27
CA PHE A 38 -3.86 -7.00 7.24
C PHE A 38 -3.68 -5.54 7.65
N MET A 39 -4.58 -4.64 7.22
CA MET A 39 -4.52 -3.20 7.56
C MET A 39 -4.53 -2.90 9.08
N PRO A 40 -5.45 -3.46 9.89
CA PRO A 40 -5.53 -3.18 11.33
C PRO A 40 -4.53 -3.99 12.19
N GLY A 41 -3.57 -4.71 11.60
CA GLY A 41 -2.64 -5.48 12.42
C GLY A 41 -3.00 -6.95 12.66
N ARG A 42 -4.22 -7.37 12.28
CA ARG A 42 -4.80 -8.66 12.70
C ARG A 42 -4.58 -9.82 11.74
N GLY A 43 -3.75 -9.64 10.71
CA GLY A 43 -3.48 -10.67 9.72
C GLY A 43 -2.09 -10.53 9.12
N GLU A 44 -1.56 -11.66 8.65
CA GLU A 44 -0.30 -11.74 7.93
C GLU A 44 -0.59 -12.01 6.45
N LEU A 45 0.05 -11.26 5.56
CA LEU A 45 0.07 -11.59 4.14
C LEU A 45 1.27 -12.49 3.89
N SER A 46 1.08 -13.55 3.10
CA SER A 46 2.17 -14.45 2.76
C SER A 46 3.34 -13.70 2.12
N THR A 47 4.57 -14.17 2.37
CA THR A 47 5.81 -13.58 1.84
C THR A 47 5.77 -13.36 0.33
N ARG A 48 5.10 -14.24 -0.43
CA ARG A 48 4.89 -14.08 -1.89
C ARG A 48 4.11 -12.81 -2.22
N VAL A 49 3.06 -12.50 -1.47
CA VAL A 49 2.25 -11.29 -1.64
C VAL A 49 3.08 -10.06 -1.30
N LEU A 50 3.82 -10.10 -0.19
CA LEU A 50 4.72 -9.01 0.22
C LEU A 50 5.82 -8.73 -0.80
N CYS A 51 6.35 -9.76 -1.48
CA CYS A 51 7.35 -9.60 -2.54
C CYS A 51 6.76 -9.04 -3.84
N ARG A 52 5.50 -9.34 -4.16
CA ARG A 52 4.81 -8.82 -5.35
C ARG A 52 4.25 -7.42 -5.16
N LEU A 53 3.98 -7.04 -3.90
CA LEU A 53 3.40 -5.77 -3.51
C LEU A 53 4.09 -4.57 -4.21
N PRO A 54 5.41 -4.34 -4.07
CA PRO A 54 6.07 -3.19 -4.70
C PRO A 54 5.96 -3.16 -6.23
N LYS A 55 5.99 -4.32 -6.90
CA LYS A 55 5.74 -4.43 -8.34
C LYS A 55 4.30 -4.06 -8.72
N ALA A 56 3.33 -4.50 -7.92
CA ALA A 56 1.92 -4.30 -8.21
C ALA A 56 1.43 -2.88 -7.88
N VAL A 57 2.04 -2.23 -6.88
CA VAL A 57 1.70 -0.84 -6.55
C VAL A 57 2.39 0.17 -7.46
N ASP A 58 3.47 -0.24 -8.16
CA ASP A 58 4.25 0.65 -9.02
C ASP A 58 4.49 2.01 -8.31
N ILE A 59 4.76 1.91 -7.01
CA ILE A 59 5.09 3.07 -6.21
C ILE A 59 6.54 3.30 -6.52
N ASP A 60 6.80 4.32 -7.34
CA ASP A 60 8.15 4.81 -7.52
C ASP A 60 8.72 5.10 -6.12
N PRO A 61 9.83 4.44 -5.72
CA PRO A 61 10.41 4.65 -4.41
C PRO A 61 10.82 6.12 -4.19
N SER A 62 10.94 6.93 -5.25
CA SER A 62 11.15 8.37 -5.13
C SER A 62 9.89 9.14 -4.74
N HIS A 63 8.68 8.62 -4.99
CA HIS A 63 7.40 9.30 -4.70
C HIS A 63 6.73 8.82 -3.40
N ALA A 64 7.00 7.61 -2.93
CA ALA A 64 6.41 7.11 -1.68
C ALA A 64 6.88 7.89 -0.44
N TRP A 65 8.09 8.44 -0.50
CA TRP A 65 8.76 9.09 0.64
C TRP A 65 8.83 10.62 0.49
N ALA A 66 8.57 11.16 -0.71
CA ALA A 66 8.62 12.60 -1.01
C ALA A 66 7.33 13.37 -0.63
N GLY A 67 6.33 12.71 -0.05
CA GLY A 67 5.03 13.32 0.26
C GLY A 67 4.93 14.05 1.61
N SER A 68 5.96 14.01 2.47
CA SER A 68 5.89 14.67 3.79
C SER A 68 6.35 16.14 3.81
N HIS A 69 6.59 16.73 2.64
CA HIS A 69 6.91 18.16 2.50
C HIS A 69 5.97 18.85 1.51
N ARG A 70 4.65 18.73 1.69
CA ARG A 70 3.73 19.69 1.06
C ARG A 70 3.71 20.96 1.90
N LEU A 71 4.63 21.85 1.53
CA LEU A 71 4.37 23.28 1.31
C LEU A 71 3.11 23.81 1.98
N ARG A 72 3.28 24.39 3.16
CA ARG A 72 2.41 25.45 3.65
C ARG A 72 2.63 26.65 2.74
N ARG A 73 1.80 26.78 1.70
CA ARG A 73 1.78 27.92 0.78
C ARG A 73 0.76 28.93 1.29
N SER A 74 1.13 30.20 1.17
CA SER A 74 0.28 31.39 1.03
C SER A 74 -0.22 32.07 2.31
N GLY A 75 0.15 33.36 2.43
CA GLY A 75 -0.23 34.32 3.45
C GLY A 75 0.88 35.36 3.59
#